data_AF-A0A843IBH4-F1
#
_entry.id   AF-A0A843IBH4-F1
#
_cell.length_a   1.000
_cell.length_b   1.000
_cell.length_c   1.000
_cell.angle_alpha   90.00
_cell.angle_beta   90.00
_cell.angle_gamma   90.00
#
_symmetry.space_group_name_H-M   'P 1'
#
loop_
_entity.id
_entity.type
_entity.pdbx_description
1 polymer ?
#
loop_
_entity_poly.entity_id
_entity_poly.type
_entity_poly.pdbx_seq_one_letter_code
_entity_poly.pdbx_strand_id
1 'polypeptide(L)'
;MAAAYLALAYIVWLQSYYAFQREAQAVASLTAGYVASQVADLMSSSFTPGVLQMSYKLFLPTQFPDFDAYSYSIALINNSTREGAVSLYVVVNITAYRGTFTATLAKISAFAYYYNASFTGVRVYATNYDKAIGGSPCVVPSPAVKGAPAVNLTRPGCGVLWIAPTPNNYKLLTTMRASS
;
A
#
# COMPACT_ATOMS: atom_id res chain seq x y z
N MET A 1 -40.83 13.57 28.48
CA MET A 1 -39.41 13.89 28.78
C MET A 1 -38.46 12.76 28.37
N ALA A 2 -38.68 11.50 28.77
CA ALA A 2 -37.83 10.36 28.38
C ALA A 2 -37.62 10.20 26.85
N ALA A 3 -38.69 10.35 26.06
CA ALA A 3 -38.61 10.24 24.59
C ALA A 3 -37.71 11.31 23.93
N ALA A 4 -37.65 12.52 24.49
CA ALA A 4 -36.79 13.59 23.98
C ALA A 4 -35.31 13.29 24.27
N TYR A 5 -34.99 12.75 25.44
CA TYR A 5 -33.63 12.30 25.77
C TYR A 5 -33.18 11.12 24.89
N LEU A 6 -34.08 10.16 24.63
CA LEU A 6 -33.79 9.05 23.72
C LEU A 6 -33.54 9.54 22.28
N ALA A 7 -34.33 10.49 21.79
CA ALA A 7 -34.14 11.08 20.47
C ALA A 7 -32.81 11.85 20.36
N LEU A 8 -32.47 12.66 21.36
CA LEU A 8 -31.19 13.39 21.39
C LEU A 8 -30.00 12.43 21.48
N ALA A 9 -30.08 11.41 22.34
CA ALA A 9 -29.04 10.39 22.45
C ALA A 9 -28.83 9.65 21.12
N TYR A 10 -29.91 9.32 20.42
CA TYR A 10 -29.83 8.70 19.09
C TYR A 10 -29.17 9.62 18.05
N ILE A 11 -29.51 10.91 18.03
CA ILE A 11 -28.88 11.89 17.11
C ILE A 11 -27.38 12.00 17.39
N VAL A 12 -26.98 12.10 18.66
CA VAL A 12 -25.57 12.18 19.05
C VAL A 12 -24.82 10.90 18.66
N TRP A 13 -25.43 9.73 18.88
CA TRP A 13 -24.87 8.45 18.46
C TRP A 13 -24.64 8.40 16.95
N LEU A 14 -25.62 8.84 16.16
CA LEU A 14 -25.57 8.84 14.70
C LEU A 14 -24.54 9.84 14.16
N GLN A 15 -24.42 11.02 14.76
CA GLN A 15 -23.36 11.99 14.41
C GLN A 15 -21.96 11.43 14.72
N SER A 16 -21.81 10.76 15.87
CA SER A 16 -20.56 10.12 16.28
C SER A 16 -20.17 9.01 15.31
N TYR A 17 -21.13 8.22 14.85
CA TYR A 17 -20.91 7.19 13.84
C TYR A 17 -20.40 7.77 12.50
N TYR A 18 -20.98 8.87 12.01
CA TYR A 18 -20.50 9.53 10.79
C TYR A 18 -19.14 10.22 10.96
N ALA A 19 -18.85 10.76 12.13
CA ALA A 19 -17.52 11.28 12.44
C ALA A 19 -16.48 10.15 12.37
N PHE A 20 -16.76 9.02 13.01
CA PHE A 20 -15.90 7.84 13.00
C PHE A 20 -15.65 7.30 11.58
N GLN A 21 -16.68 7.21 10.74
CA GLN A 21 -16.50 6.79 9.34
C GLN A 21 -15.55 7.73 8.55
N ARG A 22 -15.66 9.04 8.78
CA ARG A 22 -14.78 10.03 8.12
C ARG A 22 -13.35 9.94 8.62
N GLU A 23 -13.14 9.71 9.91
CA GLU A 23 -11.82 9.45 10.49
C GLU A 23 -11.18 8.19 9.90
N ALA A 24 -11.92 7.09 9.82
CA ALA A 24 -11.47 5.87 9.16
C ALA A 24 -11.04 6.12 7.70
N GLN A 25 -11.80 6.93 6.97
CA GLN A 25 -11.49 7.28 5.58
C GLN A 25 -10.26 8.16 5.45
N ALA A 26 -10.10 9.14 6.35
CA ALA A 26 -8.91 9.97 6.42
C ALA A 26 -7.67 9.11 6.70
N VAL A 27 -7.73 8.23 7.71
CA VAL A 27 -6.62 7.33 8.05
C VAL A 27 -6.26 6.39 6.90
N ALA A 28 -7.26 5.82 6.21
CA ALA A 28 -7.02 4.97 5.04
C ALA A 28 -6.30 5.74 3.93
N SER A 29 -6.74 6.98 3.66
CA SER A 29 -6.18 7.82 2.61
C SER A 29 -4.77 8.30 2.95
N LEU A 30 -4.52 8.66 4.21
CA LEU A 30 -3.20 9.01 4.71
C LEU A 30 -2.24 7.81 4.68
N THR A 31 -2.72 6.62 5.03
CA THR A 31 -1.94 5.38 4.94
C THR A 31 -1.53 5.09 3.49
N ALA A 32 -2.48 5.20 2.55
CA ALA A 32 -2.22 5.03 1.13
C ALA A 32 -1.20 6.06 0.63
N GLY A 33 -1.39 7.34 0.98
CA GLY A 33 -0.51 8.44 0.62
C GLY A 33 0.90 8.31 1.19
N TYR A 34 1.04 7.87 2.44
CA TYR A 34 2.33 7.66 3.10
C TYR A 34 3.14 6.52 2.48
N VAL A 35 2.49 5.41 2.13
CA VAL A 35 3.17 4.32 1.41
C VAL A 35 3.50 4.76 -0.02
N ALA A 36 2.58 5.46 -0.68
CA ALA A 36 2.79 5.97 -2.03
C ALA A 36 3.95 6.96 -2.11
N SER A 37 4.11 7.85 -1.11
CA SER A 37 5.22 8.80 -1.07
C SER A 37 6.57 8.11 -0.86
N GLN A 38 6.66 7.09 0.00
CA GLN A 38 7.88 6.29 0.15
C GLN A 38 8.26 5.57 -1.15
N VAL A 39 7.27 5.02 -1.87
CA VAL A 39 7.50 4.41 -3.19
C VAL A 39 7.97 5.47 -4.18
N ALA A 40 7.32 6.64 -4.22
CA ALA A 40 7.69 7.73 -5.12
C ALA A 40 9.13 8.21 -4.88
N ASP A 41 9.52 8.36 -3.61
CA ASP A 41 10.87 8.76 -3.21
C ASP A 41 11.93 7.75 -3.67
N LEU A 42 11.71 6.46 -3.39
CA LEU A 42 12.57 5.38 -3.90
C LEU A 42 12.69 5.44 -5.43
N MET A 43 11.55 5.52 -6.12
CA MET A 43 11.55 5.52 -7.58
C MET A 43 12.33 6.71 -8.12
N SER A 44 12.05 7.92 -7.63
CA SER A 44 12.74 9.15 -8.04
C SER A 44 14.25 9.07 -7.80
N SER A 45 14.66 8.58 -6.62
CA SER A 45 16.07 8.38 -6.26
C SER A 45 16.75 7.36 -7.16
N SER A 46 16.06 6.26 -7.51
CA SER A 46 16.59 5.23 -8.41
C SER A 46 16.78 5.71 -9.85
N PHE A 47 16.08 6.77 -10.26
CA PHE A 47 16.24 7.35 -11.60
C PHE A 47 17.44 8.28 -11.72
N THR A 48 18.08 8.66 -10.61
CA THR A 48 19.29 9.49 -10.60
C THR A 48 20.37 8.87 -11.50
N PRO A 49 21.03 9.67 -12.36
CA PRO A 49 22.13 9.19 -13.20
C PRO A 49 23.23 8.51 -12.37
N GLY A 50 23.73 7.37 -12.86
CA GLY A 50 24.76 6.57 -12.18
C GLY A 50 24.25 5.54 -11.18
N VAL A 51 22.97 5.58 -10.78
CA VAL A 51 22.38 4.55 -9.91
C VAL A 51 22.03 3.30 -10.72
N LEU A 52 22.69 2.19 -10.41
CA LEU A 52 22.44 0.87 -11.03
C LEU A 52 21.49 0.00 -10.21
N GLN A 53 21.56 0.09 -8.88
CA GLN A 53 20.70 -0.64 -7.97
C GLN A 53 20.45 0.17 -6.72
N MET A 54 19.21 0.17 -6.25
CA MET A 54 18.81 0.78 -4.98
C MET A 54 17.78 -0.11 -4.30
N SER A 55 17.96 -0.33 -3.01
CA SER A 55 17.05 -1.10 -2.17
C SER A 55 16.59 -0.23 -1.01
N TYR A 56 15.28 -0.16 -0.79
CA TYR A 56 14.67 0.69 0.22
C TYR A 56 13.74 -0.11 1.12
N LYS A 57 13.86 0.12 2.42
CA LYS A 57 12.97 -0.46 3.43
C LYS A 57 11.75 0.43 3.54
N LEU A 58 10.62 -0.08 3.09
CA LEU A 58 9.33 0.57 3.20
C LEU A 58 8.70 0.20 4.54
N PHE A 59 8.31 1.22 5.30
CA PHE A 59 7.66 1.05 6.60
C PHE A 59 6.16 1.19 6.44
N LEU A 60 5.43 0.18 6.91
CA LEU A 60 3.97 0.21 6.95
C LEU A 60 3.52 0.75 8.31
N PRO A 61 2.48 1.61 8.38
CA PRO A 61 1.98 2.13 9.65
C PRO A 61 1.51 1.00 10.58
N THR A 62 2.12 0.84 11.74
CA THR A 62 1.81 -0.28 12.66
C THR A 62 0.80 0.07 13.73
N GLN A 63 0.47 1.35 13.92
CA GLN A 63 -0.40 1.84 14.98
C GLN A 63 -1.31 2.96 14.48
N PHE A 64 -2.60 2.84 14.78
CA PHE A 64 -3.60 3.90 14.61
C PHE A 64 -4.22 4.19 15.97
N PRO A 65 -3.77 5.25 16.68
CA PRO A 65 -4.21 5.52 18.05
C PRO A 65 -5.70 5.86 18.15
N ASP A 66 -6.29 6.26 17.03
CA ASP A 66 -7.71 6.59 16.93
C ASP A 66 -8.62 5.35 17.00
N PHE A 67 -8.11 4.13 16.83
CA PHE A 67 -8.94 2.92 16.77
C PHE A 67 -8.60 1.96 17.91
N ASP A 68 -9.63 1.40 18.53
CA ASP A 68 -9.46 0.40 19.60
C ASP A 68 -8.90 -0.90 19.02
N ALA A 69 -9.37 -1.27 17.82
CA ALA A 69 -8.87 -2.38 17.04
C ALA A 69 -9.02 -2.08 15.54
N TYR A 70 -8.16 -2.69 14.73
CA TYR A 70 -8.21 -2.55 13.28
C TYR A 70 -7.51 -3.72 12.59
N SER A 71 -7.90 -3.95 11.35
CA SER A 71 -7.18 -4.80 10.41
C SER A 71 -7.09 -4.04 9.10
N TYR A 72 -5.93 -4.09 8.44
CA TYR A 72 -5.78 -3.47 7.14
C TYR A 72 -4.89 -4.30 6.24
N SER A 73 -5.03 -4.06 4.94
CA SER A 73 -4.16 -4.63 3.92
C SER A 73 -3.77 -3.54 2.94
N ILE A 74 -2.54 -3.62 2.47
CA ILE A 74 -1.95 -2.66 1.53
C ILE A 74 -1.45 -3.45 0.33
N ALA A 75 -1.98 -3.13 -0.85
CA ALA A 75 -1.52 -3.67 -2.10
C ALA A 75 -0.71 -2.62 -2.85
N LEU A 76 0.43 -3.01 -3.40
CA LEU A 76 1.19 -2.22 -4.37
C LEU A 76 1.07 -2.92 -5.71
N ILE A 77 0.41 -2.29 -6.68
CA ILE A 77 0.02 -2.93 -7.94
C ILE A 77 0.52 -2.08 -9.11
N ASN A 78 1.09 -2.75 -10.12
CA ASN A 78 1.31 -2.14 -11.42
C ASN A 78 0.04 -2.25 -12.27
N ASN A 79 -0.64 -1.11 -12.45
CA ASN A 79 -1.84 -1.00 -13.27
C ASN A 79 -1.54 -0.64 -14.74
N SER A 80 -0.27 -0.68 -15.16
CA SER A 80 0.08 -0.51 -16.57
C SER A 80 -0.38 -1.73 -17.38
N THR A 81 -0.90 -1.48 -18.57
CA THR A 81 -1.25 -2.51 -19.56
C THR A 81 -0.18 -2.71 -20.62
N ARG A 82 0.86 -1.85 -20.64
CA ARG A 82 1.93 -1.88 -21.63
C ARG A 82 3.20 -2.44 -21.03
N GLU A 83 3.86 -3.35 -21.74
CA GLU A 83 5.18 -3.83 -21.34
C GLU A 83 6.21 -2.69 -21.31
N GLY A 84 7.09 -2.72 -20.31
CA GLY A 84 8.10 -1.70 -20.09
C GLY A 84 7.58 -0.40 -19.42
N ALA A 85 6.27 -0.14 -19.44
CA ALA A 85 5.66 0.94 -18.68
C ALA A 85 5.20 0.44 -17.30
N VAL A 86 5.36 1.29 -16.30
CA VAL A 86 4.98 0.98 -14.93
C VAL A 86 4.13 2.10 -14.38
N SER A 87 2.97 1.74 -13.82
CA SER A 87 2.08 2.65 -13.13
C SER A 87 1.74 2.06 -11.77
N LEU A 88 2.50 2.45 -10.75
CA LEU A 88 2.36 1.93 -9.40
C LEU A 88 1.23 2.66 -8.67
N TYR A 89 0.28 1.88 -8.17
CA TYR A 89 -0.77 2.33 -7.27
C TYR A 89 -0.67 1.58 -5.95
N VAL A 90 -0.86 2.32 -4.87
CA VAL A 90 -1.07 1.76 -3.54
C VAL A 90 -2.57 1.68 -3.31
N VAL A 91 -3.07 0.54 -2.89
CA VAL A 91 -4.48 0.30 -2.57
C VAL A 91 -4.58 -0.21 -1.15
N VAL A 92 -5.38 0.46 -0.33
CA VAL A 92 -5.58 0.15 1.08
C VAL A 92 -7.01 -0.32 1.28
N ASN A 93 -7.14 -1.44 2.00
CA ASN A 93 -8.40 -1.84 2.62
C ASN A 93 -8.21 -1.79 4.13
N ILE A 94 -9.13 -1.17 4.84
CA ILE A 94 -9.09 -1.06 6.30
C ILE A 94 -10.45 -1.38 6.89
N THR A 95 -10.42 -2.10 7.99
CA THR A 95 -11.56 -2.30 8.88
C THR A 95 -11.14 -1.80 10.25
N ALA A 96 -11.87 -0.82 10.77
CA ALA A 96 -11.59 -0.18 12.05
C ALA A 96 -12.77 -0.32 13.01
N TYR A 97 -12.46 -0.40 14.30
CA TYR A 97 -13.40 -0.55 15.40
C TYR A 97 -13.14 0.50 16.48
N ARG A 98 -14.21 1.10 17.01
CA ARG A 98 -14.17 1.98 18.20
C ARG A 98 -15.45 1.81 18.99
N GLY A 99 -15.36 1.27 20.21
CA GLY A 99 -16.53 0.89 21.01
C GLY A 99 -17.46 -0.05 20.25
N THR A 100 -18.72 0.38 20.04
CA THR A 100 -19.73 -0.37 19.27
C THR A 100 -19.74 -0.04 17.78
N PHE A 101 -18.89 0.89 17.32
CA PHE A 101 -18.82 1.31 15.93
C PHE A 101 -17.87 0.45 15.10
N THR A 102 -18.22 0.24 13.84
CA THR A 102 -17.39 -0.45 12.84
C THR A 102 -17.42 0.33 11.54
N ALA A 103 -16.25 0.50 10.92
CA ALA A 103 -16.07 1.12 9.62
C ALA A 103 -15.20 0.22 8.74
N THR A 104 -15.75 -0.21 7.60
CA THR A 104 -15.04 -1.03 6.62
C THR A 104 -14.91 -0.25 5.33
N LEU A 105 -13.68 0.04 4.95
CA LEU A 105 -13.33 0.80 3.75
C LEU A 105 -12.47 -0.07 2.84
N ALA A 106 -12.88 -0.14 1.57
CA ALA A 106 -12.20 -0.93 0.58
C ALA A 106 -11.77 -0.07 -0.60
N LYS A 107 -10.65 -0.46 -1.21
CA LYS A 107 -10.12 0.11 -2.45
C LYS A 107 -9.79 1.61 -2.37
N ILE A 108 -9.37 2.09 -1.20
CA ILE A 108 -8.82 3.45 -1.08
C ILE A 108 -7.46 3.45 -1.75
N SER A 109 -7.31 4.20 -2.84
CA SER A 109 -6.09 4.16 -3.65
C SER A 109 -5.34 5.48 -3.66
N ALA A 110 -4.02 5.39 -3.78
CA ALA A 110 -3.12 6.51 -4.01
C ALA A 110 -2.17 6.17 -5.17
N PHE A 111 -1.96 7.14 -6.05
CA PHE A 111 -0.95 7.03 -7.08
C PHE A 111 0.44 7.17 -6.44
N ALA A 112 1.34 6.23 -6.74
CA ALA A 112 2.70 6.26 -6.22
C ALA A 112 3.69 6.80 -7.25
N TYR A 113 3.76 6.18 -8.43
CA TYR A 113 4.73 6.57 -9.43
C TYR A 113 4.38 6.04 -10.82
N TYR A 114 4.81 6.75 -11.86
CA TYR A 114 4.69 6.33 -13.25
C TYR A 114 5.98 6.56 -14.01
N TYR A 115 6.36 5.58 -14.83
CA TYR A 115 7.33 5.77 -15.91
C TYR A 115 6.89 5.02 -17.17
N ASN A 116 7.24 5.56 -18.32
CA ASN A 116 6.86 5.02 -19.61
C ASN A 116 7.84 3.91 -20.09
N ALA A 117 7.51 3.29 -21.22
CA ALA A 117 8.34 2.24 -21.81
C ALA A 117 9.73 2.71 -22.28
N SER A 118 10.01 4.02 -22.36
CA SER A 118 11.36 4.50 -22.69
C SER A 118 12.39 4.17 -21.62
N PHE A 119 11.96 3.74 -20.43
CA PHE A 119 12.81 3.27 -19.33
C PHE A 119 12.85 1.72 -19.23
N THR A 120 12.78 0.99 -20.34
CA THR A 120 12.77 -0.50 -20.39
C THR A 120 13.90 -1.20 -19.62
N GLY A 121 15.01 -0.52 -19.34
CA GLY A 121 16.11 -1.03 -18.54
C GLY A 121 15.86 -1.04 -17.03
N VAL A 122 14.81 -0.37 -16.53
CA VAL A 122 14.51 -0.27 -15.08
C VAL A 122 13.50 -1.32 -14.67
N ARG A 123 13.89 -2.15 -13.69
CA ARG A 123 13.08 -3.20 -13.10
C ARG A 123 12.83 -2.92 -11.62
N VAL A 124 11.60 -3.14 -11.19
CA VAL A 124 11.16 -2.90 -9.81
C VAL A 124 10.71 -4.23 -9.20
N TYR A 125 11.25 -4.54 -8.03
CA TYR A 125 11.01 -5.77 -7.32
C TYR A 125 10.51 -5.48 -5.92
N ALA A 126 9.48 -6.20 -5.49
CA ALA A 126 9.03 -6.20 -4.10
C ALA A 126 9.32 -7.54 -3.43
N THR A 127 9.89 -7.47 -2.24
CA THR A 127 10.24 -8.63 -1.41
C THR A 127 9.59 -8.49 -0.03
N ASN A 128 9.59 -9.59 0.74
CA ASN A 128 8.94 -9.65 2.05
C ASN A 128 7.42 -9.37 2.00
N TYR A 129 6.75 -9.89 0.97
CA TYR A 129 5.31 -9.74 0.78
C TYR A 129 4.52 -10.92 1.38
N ASP A 130 3.26 -10.69 1.70
CA ASP A 130 2.39 -11.73 2.28
C ASP A 130 1.70 -12.53 1.17
N LYS A 131 1.26 -11.87 0.09
CA LYS A 131 0.76 -12.53 -1.13
C LYS A 131 1.21 -11.80 -2.40
N ALA A 132 1.41 -12.54 -3.48
CA ALA A 132 1.64 -11.99 -4.81
C ALA A 132 0.30 -11.81 -5.54
N ILE A 133 0.13 -10.66 -6.19
CA ILE A 133 -0.99 -10.34 -7.08
C ILE A 133 -0.52 -10.58 -8.52
N GLY A 134 -1.36 -11.23 -9.33
CA GLY A 134 -1.04 -11.66 -10.69
C GLY A 134 -0.46 -13.08 -10.80
N GLY A 135 -0.35 -13.80 -9.68
CA GLY A 135 -0.04 -15.23 -9.65
C GLY A 135 1.45 -15.58 -9.79
N SER A 136 1.76 -16.85 -10.05
CA SER A 136 3.13 -17.36 -10.16
C SER A 136 3.98 -16.67 -11.25
N PRO A 137 3.44 -16.18 -12.38
CA PRO A 137 4.24 -15.46 -13.37
C PRO A 137 4.81 -14.13 -12.86
N CYS A 138 4.24 -13.56 -11.79
CA CYS A 138 4.74 -12.33 -11.20
C CYS A 138 5.91 -12.56 -10.24
N VAL A 139 6.09 -13.80 -9.78
CA VAL A 139 7.10 -14.16 -8.79
C VAL A 139 8.38 -14.61 -9.50
N VAL A 140 9.50 -14.03 -9.08
CA VAL A 140 10.85 -14.30 -9.60
C VAL A 140 11.84 -14.41 -8.43
N PRO A 141 13.03 -15.00 -8.62
CA PRO A 141 14.08 -14.92 -7.63
C PRO A 141 14.42 -13.47 -7.29
N SER A 142 14.56 -13.15 -6.00
CA SER A 142 14.91 -11.81 -5.55
C SER A 142 16.35 -11.47 -5.94
N PRO A 143 16.57 -10.32 -6.58
CA PRO A 143 17.93 -9.86 -6.87
C PRO A 143 18.59 -9.16 -5.67
N ALA A 144 17.83 -8.78 -4.64
CA ALA A 144 18.35 -8.11 -3.45
C ALA A 144 18.64 -9.07 -2.28
N VAL A 145 17.93 -10.20 -2.21
CA VAL A 145 18.01 -11.15 -1.10
C VAL A 145 18.14 -12.56 -1.66
N LYS A 146 19.34 -13.15 -1.53
CA LYS A 146 19.63 -14.48 -2.07
C LYS A 146 18.68 -15.53 -1.46
N GLY A 147 18.05 -16.32 -2.31
CA GLY A 147 17.14 -17.40 -1.91
C GLY A 147 15.71 -16.95 -1.56
N ALA A 148 15.42 -15.65 -1.55
CA ALA A 148 14.07 -15.15 -1.33
C ALA A 148 13.31 -14.95 -2.65
N PRO A 149 11.98 -15.13 -2.69
CA PRO A 149 11.17 -14.72 -3.82
C PRO A 149 10.93 -13.19 -3.80
N ALA A 150 10.81 -12.62 -5.00
CA ALA A 150 10.38 -11.25 -5.24
C ALA A 150 9.23 -11.21 -6.25
N VAL A 151 8.36 -10.23 -6.15
CA VAL A 151 7.42 -9.91 -7.22
C VAL A 151 8.04 -8.87 -8.15
N ASN A 152 8.05 -9.15 -9.44
CA ASN A 152 8.44 -8.20 -10.48
C ASN A 152 7.28 -7.23 -10.75
N LEU A 153 7.35 -6.04 -10.13
CA LEU A 153 6.36 -4.98 -10.29
C LEU A 153 6.45 -4.28 -11.65
N THR A 154 7.47 -4.55 -12.47
CA THR A 154 7.55 -4.02 -13.84
C THR A 154 6.63 -4.77 -14.81
N ARG A 155 6.21 -5.99 -14.46
CA ARG A 155 5.27 -6.75 -15.28
C ARG A 155 3.84 -6.18 -15.13
N PRO A 156 3.12 -5.98 -16.24
CA PRO A 156 1.71 -5.57 -16.22
C PRO A 156 0.85 -6.47 -15.31
N GLY A 157 0.03 -5.87 -14.44
CA GLY A 157 -0.89 -6.60 -13.56
C GLY A 157 -0.23 -7.29 -12.35
N CYS A 158 1.09 -7.21 -12.21
CA CYS A 158 1.78 -7.76 -11.06
C CYS A 158 1.75 -6.79 -9.87
N GLY A 159 1.63 -7.37 -8.67
CA GLY A 159 1.58 -6.59 -7.43
C GLY A 159 1.92 -7.42 -6.21
N VAL A 160 2.04 -6.76 -5.08
CA VAL A 160 2.19 -7.40 -3.77
C VAL A 160 1.09 -6.98 -2.84
N LEU A 161 0.70 -7.86 -1.94
CA LEU A 161 -0.19 -7.59 -0.83
C LEU A 161 0.58 -7.74 0.48
N TRP A 162 0.39 -6.76 1.35
CA TRP A 162 0.83 -6.78 2.73
C TRP A 162 -0.38 -6.79 3.66
N ILE A 163 -0.40 -7.70 4.63
CA ILE A 163 -1.55 -7.89 5.53
C ILE A 163 -1.12 -7.57 6.95
N ALA A 164 -1.77 -6.58 7.58
CA ALA A 164 -1.48 -6.20 8.95
C ALA A 164 -2.39 -6.91 9.97
N PRO A 165 -1.87 -7.24 11.17
CA PRO A 165 -0.51 -6.94 11.64
C PRO A 165 0.55 -7.84 10.98
N THR A 166 1.56 -7.23 10.34
CA THR A 166 2.65 -7.96 9.67
C THR A 166 3.73 -8.33 10.70
N PRO A 167 4.22 -9.59 10.77
CA PRO A 167 5.29 -9.97 11.69
C PRO A 167 6.63 -9.28 11.38
N ASN A 168 6.82 -8.81 10.15
CA ASN A 168 8.00 -8.06 9.73
C ASN A 168 7.70 -6.57 9.63
N ASN A 169 8.45 -5.76 10.38
CA ASN A 169 8.27 -4.30 10.46
C ASN A 169 8.67 -3.54 9.18
N TYR A 170 9.33 -4.20 8.22
CA TYR A 170 9.77 -3.56 6.98
C TYR A 170 9.47 -4.44 5.78
N LYS A 171 9.05 -3.80 4.70
CA LYS A 171 8.92 -4.37 3.36
C LYS A 171 10.11 -3.88 2.54
N LEU A 172 10.55 -4.66 1.56
CA LEU A 172 11.76 -4.29 0.82
C LEU A 172 11.42 -4.14 -0.66
N LEU A 173 11.62 -2.92 -1.16
CA LEU A 173 11.50 -2.59 -2.57
C LEU A 173 12.90 -2.39 -3.14
N THR A 174 13.12 -2.95 -4.32
CA THR A 174 14.41 -2.88 -5.01
C THR A 174 14.19 -2.45 -6.44
N THR A 175 14.90 -1.43 -6.85
CA THR A 175 14.99 -0.98 -8.23
C THR A 175 16.35 -1.37 -8.79
N MET A 176 16.36 -1.91 -10.00
CA MET A 176 17.58 -2.23 -10.72
C MET A 176 17.51 -1.68 -12.13
N ARG A 177 18.62 -1.11 -12.60
CA ARG A 177 18.83 -0.73 -13.98
C ARG A 177 19.75 -1.76 -14.62
N ALA A 178 19.34 -2.34 -15.74
CA ALA A 178 20.23 -3.18 -16.53
C ALA A 178 21.45 -2.35 -16.96
N SER A 179 22.66 -2.84 -16.67
CA SER A 179 23.87 -2.30 -17.28
C SER A 179 23.84 -2.67 -18.77
N SER A 180 23.74 -1.65 -19.62
CA SER A 180 23.95 -1.79 -21.07
C SER A 180 25.38 -2.23 -21.36
#